data_AF-A0A946GBD6-F1
#
_entry.id   AF-A0A946GBD6-F1
#
_cell.length_a   1.000
_cell.length_b   1.000
_cell.length_c   1.000
_cell.angle_alpha   90.00
_cell.angle_beta   90.00
_cell.angle_gamma   90.00
#
_symmetry.space_group_name_H-M   'P 1'
#
loop_
_entity.id
_entity.type
_entity.pdbx_description
1 polymer ?
#
loop_
_entity_poly.entity_id
_entity_poly.type
_entity_poly.pdbx_seq_one_letter_code
_entity_poly.pdbx_strand_id
1 'polypeptide(L)'
;MKFLFFPINLILAGLFFVFAWFQRNDIDPEIYSNPSFGNPTLDSALWFLFYAVIGLVFILLIKKRVPIWYFILAIIACLTEMYLSGPGLWENIFGEQSFTMTGESMSGADPRVELTREFFGAVIALVGITFQWWQNKKLSA
;
A
#
# COMPACT_ATOMS: atom_id res chain seq x y z
N MET A 1 6.19 15.06 -22.74
CA MET A 1 6.12 14.11 -21.58
C MET A 1 5.61 14.76 -20.30
N LYS A 2 6.14 15.91 -19.85
CA LYS A 2 5.67 16.59 -18.62
C LYS A 2 4.15 16.89 -18.60
N PHE A 3 3.59 17.32 -19.72
CA PHE A 3 2.16 17.66 -19.81
C PHE A 3 1.21 16.45 -19.68
N LEU A 4 1.64 15.27 -20.17
CA LEU A 4 0.85 14.03 -20.05
C LEU A 4 0.96 13.44 -18.64
N PHE A 5 2.13 13.53 -18.03
CA PHE A 5 2.36 13.00 -16.68
C PHE A 5 1.78 13.86 -15.57
N PHE A 6 1.56 15.15 -15.81
CA PHE A 6 0.96 16.04 -14.83
C PHE A 6 -0.41 15.56 -14.31
N PRO A 7 -1.44 15.35 -15.17
CA PRO A 7 -2.74 14.89 -14.70
C PRO A 7 -2.68 13.48 -14.10
N ILE A 8 -1.86 12.58 -14.67
CA ILE A 8 -1.69 11.22 -14.17
C ILE A 8 -1.10 11.23 -12.74
N ASN A 9 -0.06 12.03 -12.50
CA ASN A 9 0.55 12.14 -11.19
C ASN A 9 -0.40 12.74 -10.15
N LEU A 10 -1.24 13.71 -10.53
CA LEU A 10 -2.24 14.26 -9.62
C LEU A 10 -3.32 13.24 -9.25
N ILE A 11 -3.82 12.49 -10.23
CA ILE A 11 -4.81 11.44 -9.98
C ILE A 11 -4.22 10.34 -9.09
N LEU A 12 -3.04 9.84 -9.42
CA LEU A 12 -2.37 8.80 -8.64
C LEU A 12 -2.01 9.29 -7.23
N ALA A 13 -1.52 10.51 -7.08
CA ALA A 13 -1.29 11.10 -5.77
C ALA A 13 -2.58 11.16 -4.94
N GLY A 14 -3.68 11.62 -5.56
CA GLY A 14 -5.00 11.65 -4.92
C GLY A 14 -5.45 10.27 -4.45
N LEU A 15 -5.34 9.25 -5.31
CA LEU A 15 -5.68 7.86 -4.95
C LEU A 15 -4.85 7.33 -3.78
N PHE A 16 -3.52 7.56 -3.79
CA PHE A 16 -2.65 7.14 -2.69
C PHE A 16 -2.95 7.91 -1.39
N PHE A 17 -3.33 9.18 -1.45
CA PHE A 17 -3.78 9.91 -0.27
C PHE A 17 -5.14 9.41 0.24
N VAL A 18 -6.05 8.99 -0.63
CA VAL A 18 -7.31 8.34 -0.21
C VAL A 18 -7.02 7.01 0.48
N PHE A 19 -6.13 6.17 -0.07
CA PHE A 19 -5.70 4.94 0.61
C PHE A 19 -5.07 5.21 1.97
N ALA A 20 -4.17 6.20 2.06
CA ALA A 20 -3.59 6.63 3.33
C ALA A 20 -4.69 7.04 4.32
N TRP A 21 -5.64 7.86 3.89
CA TRP A 21 -6.75 8.31 4.74
C TRP A 21 -7.58 7.17 5.32
N PHE A 22 -7.83 6.12 4.52
CA PHE A 22 -8.58 4.93 4.95
C PHE A 22 -7.85 4.10 6.01
N GLN A 23 -6.52 4.17 6.11
CA GLN A 23 -5.77 3.46 7.16
C GLN A 23 -6.17 3.87 8.57
N ARG A 24 -6.75 5.07 8.75
CA ARG A 24 -7.24 5.52 10.07
C ARG A 24 -8.43 4.73 10.59
N ASN A 25 -9.14 4.02 9.72
CA ASN A 25 -10.21 3.12 10.12
C ASN A 25 -9.65 1.84 10.77
N ASP A 26 -8.37 1.53 10.51
CA ASP A 26 -7.67 0.34 11.03
C ASP A 26 -6.94 0.63 12.36
N ILE A 27 -7.18 1.79 13.00
CA ILE A 27 -6.61 2.18 14.31
C ILE A 27 -7.37 1.51 15.48
N ASP A 28 -8.63 1.13 15.26
CA ASP A 28 -9.48 0.57 16.30
C ASP A 28 -9.08 -0.90 16.58
N PRO A 29 -8.65 -1.24 17.81
CA PRO A 29 -8.26 -2.61 18.17
C PRO A 29 -9.43 -3.61 18.16
N GLU A 30 -10.68 -3.16 18.16
CA GLU A 30 -11.84 -4.04 17.94
C GLU A 30 -11.96 -4.47 16.46
N ILE A 31 -11.40 -3.65 15.56
CA ILE A 31 -11.36 -3.83 14.11
C ILE A 31 -10.11 -4.60 13.66
N TYR A 32 -8.99 -4.40 14.36
CA TYR A 32 -7.67 -4.91 13.97
C TYR A 32 -7.16 -5.98 14.94
N SER A 33 -7.30 -7.26 14.58
CA SER A 33 -7.02 -8.38 15.50
C SER A 33 -5.62 -8.98 15.47
N ASN A 34 -4.77 -8.60 14.51
CA ASN A 34 -3.39 -9.10 14.42
C ASN A 34 -2.40 -8.02 13.98
N PRO A 35 -2.04 -7.08 14.88
CA PRO A 35 -1.02 -6.08 14.62
C PRO A 35 0.38 -6.65 14.42
N SER A 36 1.04 -6.19 13.36
CA SER A 36 2.49 -6.26 13.26
C SER A 36 3.12 -5.65 14.52
N PHE A 37 4.05 -6.38 15.13
CA PHE A 37 4.70 -5.99 16.39
C PHE A 37 3.78 -5.84 17.62
N GLY A 38 2.54 -6.35 17.58
CA GLY A 38 1.64 -6.30 18.73
C GLY A 38 1.01 -4.93 18.99
N ASN A 39 1.11 -3.96 18.05
CA ASN A 39 0.53 -2.63 18.19
C ASN A 39 -0.24 -2.19 16.91
N PRO A 40 -1.59 -2.18 16.94
CA PRO A 40 -2.42 -1.89 15.76
C PRO A 40 -2.31 -0.43 15.31
N THR A 41 -2.11 0.48 16.26
CA THR A 41 -1.86 1.89 15.96
C THR A 41 -0.53 2.09 15.23
N LEU A 42 0.51 1.32 15.57
CA LEU A 42 1.79 1.37 14.86
C LEU A 42 1.63 0.89 13.42
N ASP A 43 0.94 -0.23 13.23
CA ASP A 43 0.76 -0.86 11.92
C ASP A 43 -0.03 0.06 10.96
N SER A 44 -1.19 0.55 11.41
CA SER A 44 -1.98 1.54 10.69
C SER A 44 -1.19 2.82 10.39
N ALA A 45 -0.37 3.30 11.33
CA ALA A 45 0.47 4.48 11.11
C ALA A 45 1.56 4.24 10.06
N LEU A 46 2.15 3.03 10.00
CA LEU A 46 3.14 2.66 9.00
C LEU A 46 2.50 2.58 7.62
N TRP A 47 1.35 1.93 7.49
CA TRP A 47 0.58 1.88 6.24
C TRP A 47 0.13 3.27 5.78
N PHE A 48 -0.36 4.10 6.71
CA PHE A 48 -0.69 5.50 6.44
C PHE A 48 0.52 6.24 5.85
N LEU A 49 1.66 6.15 6.53
CA LEU A 49 2.88 6.84 6.12
C LEU A 49 3.35 6.31 4.77
N PHE A 50 3.28 5.00 4.56
CA PHE A 50 3.72 4.35 3.34
C PHE A 50 2.95 4.86 2.12
N TYR A 51 1.62 4.82 2.17
CA TYR A 51 0.78 5.37 1.09
C TYR A 51 0.93 6.88 0.92
N ALA A 52 1.04 7.64 2.03
CA ALA A 52 1.23 9.09 1.98
C ALA A 52 2.56 9.47 1.29
N VAL A 53 3.65 8.76 1.58
CA VAL A 53 4.95 8.98 0.95
C VAL A 53 4.87 8.67 -0.55
N ILE A 54 4.21 7.60 -0.97
CA ILE A 54 4.00 7.29 -2.40
C ILE A 54 3.22 8.43 -3.07
N GLY A 55 2.13 8.91 -2.45
CA GLY A 55 1.37 10.06 -2.95
C GLY A 55 2.22 11.32 -3.10
N LEU A 56 3.04 11.64 -2.09
CA LEU A 56 3.98 12.77 -2.13
C LEU A 56 5.00 12.63 -3.26
N VAL A 57 5.54 11.43 -3.50
CA VAL A 57 6.52 11.21 -4.57
C VAL A 57 5.92 11.43 -5.95
N PHE A 58 4.65 11.07 -6.18
CA PHE A 58 3.95 11.44 -7.42
C PHE A 58 3.91 12.95 -7.64
N ILE A 59 3.66 13.73 -6.58
CA ILE A 59 3.69 15.20 -6.64
C ILE A 59 5.11 15.72 -6.91
N LEU A 60 6.12 15.17 -6.24
CA LEU A 60 7.51 15.58 -6.44
C LEU A 60 7.99 15.34 -7.88
N LEU A 61 7.62 14.20 -8.46
CA LEU A 61 7.98 13.82 -9.83
C LEU A 61 7.40 14.74 -10.91
N ILE A 62 6.42 15.59 -10.58
CA ILE A 62 5.96 16.66 -11.48
C ILE A 62 7.09 17.65 -11.78
N LYS A 63 7.90 17.98 -10.76
CA LYS A 63 8.90 19.06 -10.84
C LYS A 63 10.33 18.54 -10.92
N LYS A 64 10.64 17.47 -10.19
CA LYS A 64 12.03 17.01 -10.00
C LYS A 64 12.12 15.50 -9.86
N ARG A 65 13.33 14.99 -10.10
CA ARG A 65 13.65 13.59 -9.85
C ARG A 65 13.72 13.28 -8.36
N VAL A 66 13.53 12.01 -8.06
CA VAL A 66 13.67 11.42 -6.73
C VAL A 66 14.89 10.50 -6.74
N PRO A 67 15.69 10.48 -5.65
CA PRO A 67 16.89 9.66 -5.59
C PRO A 67 16.57 8.16 -5.68
N ILE A 68 17.47 7.38 -6.30
CA ILE A 68 17.23 5.96 -6.62
C ILE A 68 17.01 5.10 -5.38
N TRP A 69 17.66 5.43 -4.26
CA TRP A 69 17.53 4.68 -3.01
C TRP A 69 16.08 4.63 -2.49
N TYR A 70 15.27 5.66 -2.77
CA TYR A 70 13.84 5.64 -2.43
C TYR A 70 13.13 4.44 -3.07
N PHE A 71 13.33 4.22 -4.37
CA PHE A 71 12.68 3.14 -5.09
C PHE A 71 13.15 1.78 -4.59
N ILE A 72 14.45 1.63 -4.29
CA ILE A 72 15.00 0.38 -3.75
C ILE A 72 14.35 0.05 -2.41
N LEU A 73 14.34 0.99 -1.47
CA LEU A 73 13.74 0.78 -0.15
C LEU A 73 12.23 0.54 -0.24
N ALA A 74 11.52 1.28 -1.09
CA ALA A 74 10.08 1.14 -1.24
C ALA A 74 9.68 -0.18 -1.90
N ILE A 75 10.46 -0.67 -2.88
CA ILE A 75 10.26 -2.00 -3.48
C ILE A 75 10.53 -3.10 -2.45
N ILE A 76 11.62 -3.00 -1.68
CA ILE A 76 11.91 -3.96 -0.60
C ILE A 76 10.75 -3.99 0.41
N ALA A 77 10.26 -2.82 0.84
CA ALA A 77 9.11 -2.74 1.74
C ALA A 77 7.88 -3.46 1.16
N CYS A 78 7.51 -3.20 -0.11
CA CYS A 78 6.39 -3.90 -0.75
C CYS A 78 6.58 -5.43 -0.75
N LEU A 79 7.77 -5.91 -1.11
CA LEU A 79 8.04 -7.33 -1.20
C LEU A 79 8.01 -8.00 0.18
N THR A 80 8.51 -7.32 1.21
CA THR A 80 8.41 -7.78 2.60
C THR A 80 6.95 -7.87 3.03
N GLU A 81 6.14 -6.83 2.81
CA GLU A 81 4.71 -6.86 3.16
C GLU A 81 3.97 -7.98 2.43
N MET A 82 4.20 -8.14 1.12
CA MET A 82 3.62 -9.25 0.35
C MET A 82 4.05 -10.62 0.89
N TYR A 83 5.29 -10.77 1.34
CA TYR A 83 5.77 -12.02 1.94
C TYR A 83 5.08 -12.29 3.28
N LEU A 84 4.96 -11.28 4.14
CA LEU A 84 4.35 -11.41 5.48
C LEU A 84 2.84 -11.69 5.40
N SER A 85 2.14 -11.03 4.48
CA SER A 85 0.70 -11.15 4.28
C SER A 85 0.28 -12.29 3.35
N GLY A 86 1.23 -12.86 2.60
CA GLY A 86 1.01 -13.94 1.63
C GLY A 86 0.31 -15.20 2.18
N PRO A 87 0.61 -15.68 3.40
CA PRO A 87 -0.12 -16.80 4.00
C PRO A 87 -1.62 -16.54 4.14
N GLY A 88 -2.03 -15.32 4.48
CA GLY A 88 -3.45 -14.98 4.59
C GLY A 88 -4.16 -14.95 3.25
N LEU A 89 -3.49 -14.46 2.19
CA LEU A 89 -4.00 -14.60 0.82
C LEU A 89 -4.17 -16.07 0.42
N TRP A 90 -3.19 -16.91 0.74
CA TRP A 90 -3.24 -18.34 0.42
C TRP A 90 -4.42 -19.02 1.10
N GLU A 91 -4.63 -18.77 2.39
CA GLU A 91 -5.75 -19.30 3.15
C GLU A 91 -7.11 -18.77 2.64
N ASN A 92 -7.18 -17.50 2.22
CA ASN A 92 -8.42 -16.94 1.68
C ASN A 92 -8.81 -17.56 0.33
N ILE A 93 -7.83 -17.91 -0.52
CA ILE A 93 -8.07 -18.50 -1.85
C ILE A 93 -8.28 -20.01 -1.78
N PHE A 94 -7.46 -20.71 -0.99
CA PHE A 94 -7.38 -22.18 -1.01
C PHE A 94 -7.86 -22.84 0.29
N GLY A 95 -8.22 -22.06 1.30
CA GLY A 95 -8.74 -22.57 2.56
C GLY A 95 -10.17 -23.11 2.45
N GLU A 96 -10.67 -23.63 3.57
CA GLU A 96 -11.98 -24.28 3.62
C GLU A 96 -13.15 -23.28 3.59
N GLN A 97 -12.92 -22.05 4.03
CA GLN A 97 -13.93 -21.00 4.04
C GLN A 97 -13.98 -20.28 2.68
N SER A 98 -15.17 -19.81 2.29
CA SER A 98 -15.34 -19.06 1.03
C SER A 98 -14.45 -17.82 0.99
N PHE A 99 -13.90 -17.54 -0.20
CA PHE A 99 -13.12 -16.33 -0.45
C PHE A 99 -13.94 -15.07 -0.14
N THR A 100 -13.36 -14.16 0.62
CA THR A 100 -13.94 -12.82 0.82
C THR A 100 -12.86 -11.76 1.01
N MET A 101 -13.12 -10.57 0.48
CA MET A 101 -12.32 -9.36 0.75
C MET A 101 -13.10 -8.31 1.54
N THR A 102 -14.33 -8.62 1.92
CA THR A 102 -15.26 -7.75 2.62
C THR A 102 -15.79 -8.48 3.85
N GLY A 103 -15.53 -7.96 5.06
CA GLY A 103 -16.07 -8.54 6.29
C GLY A 103 -17.50 -8.05 6.57
N GLU A 104 -18.39 -8.95 7.00
CA GLU A 104 -19.59 -8.56 7.76
C GLU A 104 -19.13 -8.10 9.14
N SER A 105 -19.00 -6.79 9.31
CA SER A 105 -18.25 -6.14 10.40
C SER A 105 -16.77 -6.52 10.37
N MET A 106 -15.92 -5.51 10.50
CA MET A 106 -14.51 -5.66 10.77
C MET A 106 -14.34 -6.24 12.18
N SER A 107 -14.73 -7.50 12.36
CA SER A 107 -14.49 -8.26 13.56
C SER A 107 -13.17 -8.97 13.37
N GLY A 108 -12.35 -8.97 14.41
CA GLY A 108 -11.12 -9.75 14.49
C GLY A 108 -11.22 -11.26 14.26
N ALA A 109 -12.41 -11.76 13.95
CA ALA A 109 -12.75 -13.17 13.79
C ALA A 109 -12.11 -13.86 12.58
N ASP A 110 -11.72 -13.12 11.52
CA ASP A 110 -11.13 -13.73 10.32
C ASP A 110 -9.86 -13.01 9.80
N PRO A 111 -8.68 -13.35 10.36
CA PRO A 111 -7.40 -12.72 10.01
C PRO A 111 -7.01 -12.84 8.53
N ARG A 112 -7.51 -13.85 7.80
CA ARG A 112 -7.13 -14.08 6.40
C ARG A 112 -7.61 -12.95 5.49
N VAL A 113 -8.73 -12.31 5.81
CA VAL A 113 -9.31 -11.21 5.03
C VAL A 113 -8.42 -9.98 5.12
N GLU A 114 -7.94 -9.65 6.32
CA GLU A 114 -7.07 -8.50 6.54
C GLU A 114 -5.71 -8.68 5.86
N LEU A 115 -5.07 -9.83 6.09
CA LEU A 115 -3.82 -10.17 5.42
C LEU A 115 -3.97 -10.19 3.88
N THR A 116 -5.11 -10.63 3.36
CA THR A 116 -5.38 -10.55 1.92
C THR A 116 -5.44 -9.09 1.43
N ARG A 117 -6.07 -8.19 2.19
CA ARG A 117 -6.14 -6.76 1.88
C ARG A 117 -4.76 -6.11 1.92
N GLU A 118 -3.96 -6.39 2.94
CA GLU A 118 -2.58 -5.93 3.07
C GLU A 118 -1.72 -6.39 1.88
N PHE A 119 -1.83 -7.67 1.50
CA PHE A 119 -1.11 -8.21 0.34
C PHE A 119 -1.42 -7.43 -0.94
N PHE A 120 -2.70 -7.23 -1.24
CA PHE A 120 -3.10 -6.49 -2.43
C PHE A 120 -2.77 -4.99 -2.31
N GLY A 121 -2.81 -4.43 -1.11
CA GLY A 121 -2.32 -3.08 -0.81
C GLY A 121 -0.85 -2.91 -1.18
N ALA A 122 0.00 -3.86 -0.78
CA ALA A 122 1.42 -3.90 -1.14
C ALA A 122 1.64 -4.09 -2.65
N VAL A 123 0.82 -4.90 -3.32
CA VAL A 123 0.85 -5.05 -4.79
C VAL A 123 0.54 -3.72 -5.49
N ILE A 124 -0.52 -3.02 -5.07
CA ILE A 124 -0.89 -1.71 -5.62
C ILE A 124 0.23 -0.70 -5.40
N ALA A 125 0.81 -0.67 -4.19
CA ALA A 125 1.96 0.17 -3.87
C ALA A 125 3.14 -0.14 -4.80
N LEU A 126 3.48 -1.42 -5.00
CA LEU A 126 4.59 -1.85 -5.86
C LEU A 126 4.40 -1.41 -7.31
N VAL A 127 3.18 -1.53 -7.85
CA VAL A 127 2.84 -1.05 -9.19
C VAL A 127 3.03 0.47 -9.26
N GLY A 128 2.54 1.21 -8.26
CA GLY A 128 2.72 2.65 -8.15
C GLY A 128 4.20 3.06 -8.14
N ILE A 129 5.01 2.44 -7.29
CA ILE A 129 6.45 2.70 -7.14
C ILE A 129 7.22 2.35 -8.43
N THR A 130 6.88 1.24 -9.08
CA THR A 130 7.51 0.84 -10.36
C THR A 130 7.19 1.85 -11.46
N PHE A 131 5.96 2.33 -11.51
CA PHE A 131 5.56 3.40 -12.44
C PHE A 131 6.28 4.73 -12.14
N GLN A 132 6.39 5.11 -10.86
CA GLN A 132 7.20 6.27 -10.43
C GLN A 132 8.66 6.12 -10.85
N TRP A 133 9.26 4.94 -10.68
CA TRP A 133 10.65 4.69 -11.06
C TRP A 133 10.85 4.82 -12.57
N TRP A 134 9.93 4.26 -13.36
CA TRP A 134 9.93 4.40 -14.81
C TRP A 134 9.85 5.87 -15.24
N GLN A 135 8.93 6.64 -14.66
CA GLN A 135 8.81 8.08 -14.90
C GLN A 135 10.09 8.82 -14.51
N ASN A 136 10.69 8.49 -13.37
CA ASN A 136 11.94 9.09 -12.90
C ASN A 136 13.11 8.86 -13.87
N LYS A 137 13.20 7.68 -14.49
CA LYS A 137 14.18 7.39 -15.56
C LYS A 137 13.92 8.25 -16.79
N LYS A 138 12.66 8.46 -17.17
CA LYS A 138 12.26 9.28 -18.33
C LYS A 138 12.50 10.78 -18.15
N LEU A 139 12.66 11.27 -16.92
CA LEU A 139 13.15 12.63 -16.68
C LEU A 139 14.65 12.77 -17.01
N SER A 140 15.38 11.67 -17.25
CA SER A 140 16.82 11.61 -17.60
C SER A 140 17.13 11.54 -19.08
N ALA A 141 16.15 11.21 -19.91
CA ALA A 141 16.24 11.23 -21.36
C ALA A 141 15.66 12.54 -21.89
#